data_AF-A0A950SU48-F1
#
_entry.id   AF-A0A950SU48-F1
#
_cell.length_a   1.000
_cell.length_b   1.000
_cell.length_c   1.000
_cell.angle_alpha   90.00
_cell.angle_beta   90.00
_cell.angle_gamma   90.00
#
_symmetry.space_group_name_H-M   'P 1'
#
loop_
_entity.id
_entity.type
_entity.pdbx_description
1 polymer ?
#
loop_
_entity_poly.entity_id
_entity_poly.type
_entity_poly.pdbx_seq_one_letter_code
_entity_poly.pdbx_strand_id
1 'polypeptide(L)'
;ANGGPTNDYIPHHAFFQYFTSTANPTHKRPSSAKAIGTSNDGGANHQYDLHDFFDALRARNMPAVSILKAIAAQDGHAGYSDPLLEQDFLVRTVNTIMQSPFWRNTAIVIMYDDSDGWYDHQMSPIVNSSAVLNTASPGNGDQLNAPGKCGNGMPLAGIQGRCAYGPRLPLLVISPFAKANFVDHTLTDQSSVLRFIEENWDTGQIGGGSFDQLAGPLWNMFDFDIKSSDQRRLILDPASGQPLNTYR
;
A
#
# COMPACT_ATOMS: atom_id res chain seq x y z
N ALA A 1 18.58 16.65 -7.25
CA ALA A 1 17.72 15.70 -7.96
C ALA A 1 17.54 16.19 -9.41
N ASN A 2 17.75 15.32 -10.40
CA ASN A 2 17.61 15.63 -11.84
C ASN A 2 16.21 15.28 -12.38
N GLY A 3 15.17 15.42 -11.56
CA GLY A 3 13.79 15.20 -12.00
C GLY A 3 13.26 16.42 -12.74
N GLY A 4 12.79 16.24 -13.97
CA GLY A 4 12.01 17.28 -14.65
C GLY A 4 10.72 17.60 -13.90
N PRO A 5 10.07 18.75 -14.16
CA PRO A 5 8.80 19.07 -13.51
C PRO A 5 7.76 17.99 -13.84
N THR A 6 7.21 17.35 -12.81
CA THR A 6 6.08 16.42 -12.89
C THR A 6 4.89 17.03 -12.16
N ASN A 7 3.67 16.65 -12.53
CA ASN A 7 2.48 17.01 -11.77
C ASN A 7 2.45 16.19 -10.48
N ASP A 8 2.00 16.79 -9.37
CA ASP A 8 1.89 16.09 -8.09
C ASP A 8 0.93 14.89 -8.16
N TYR A 9 -0.12 14.99 -8.97
CA TYR A 9 -1.14 13.96 -9.12
C TYR A 9 -0.88 13.05 -10.33
N ILE A 10 -0.85 11.74 -10.09
CA ILE A 10 -0.71 10.70 -11.12
C ILE A 10 -2.03 9.91 -11.20
N PRO A 11 -2.89 10.16 -12.21
CA PRO A 11 -4.24 9.58 -12.25
C PRO A 11 -4.26 8.05 -12.23
N HIS A 12 -3.29 7.40 -12.88
CA HIS A 12 -3.28 5.94 -12.96
C HIS A 12 -2.89 5.27 -11.64
N HIS A 13 -2.37 6.02 -10.65
CA HIS A 13 -2.13 5.55 -9.28
C HIS A 13 -3.37 5.68 -8.37
N ALA A 14 -4.50 6.23 -8.87
CA ALA A 14 -5.73 6.42 -8.09
C ALA A 14 -6.71 5.26 -8.30
N PHE A 15 -6.45 4.10 -7.67
CA PHE A 15 -7.08 2.81 -7.99
C PHE A 15 -8.62 2.82 -7.90
N PHE A 16 -9.21 3.59 -6.98
CA PHE A 16 -10.67 3.66 -6.82
C PHE A 16 -11.39 4.49 -7.90
N GLN A 17 -10.65 5.25 -8.71
CA GLN A 17 -11.22 6.02 -9.82
C GLN A 17 -11.61 5.12 -11.02
N TYR A 18 -11.09 3.90 -11.08
CA TYR A 18 -11.39 2.95 -12.16
C TYR A 18 -12.80 2.34 -12.08
N PHE A 19 -13.48 2.45 -10.93
CA PHE A 19 -14.83 1.91 -10.74
C PHE A 19 -15.83 3.04 -10.46
N THR A 20 -16.90 3.12 -11.25
CA THR A 20 -17.93 4.16 -11.11
C THR A 20 -18.52 4.24 -9.70
N SER A 21 -18.64 3.10 -9.01
CA SER A 21 -19.16 3.03 -7.64
C SER A 21 -18.28 3.74 -6.60
N THR A 22 -16.96 3.83 -6.83
CA THR A 22 -15.99 4.40 -5.88
C THR A 22 -15.31 5.66 -6.40
N ALA A 23 -15.52 6.02 -7.66
CA ALA A 23 -14.86 7.15 -8.29
C ALA A 23 -15.36 8.52 -7.77
N ASN A 24 -14.47 9.51 -7.88
CA ASN A 24 -14.74 10.94 -7.71
C ASN A 24 -14.08 11.68 -8.88
N PRO A 25 -14.67 11.63 -10.09
CA PRO A 25 -14.03 12.13 -11.30
C PRO A 25 -13.84 13.66 -11.28
N THR A 26 -14.69 14.37 -10.54
CA THR A 26 -14.64 15.83 -10.40
C THR A 26 -13.72 16.30 -9.27
N HIS A 27 -13.05 15.38 -8.55
CA HIS A 27 -12.18 15.69 -7.42
C HIS A 27 -12.86 16.59 -6.38
N LYS A 28 -14.13 16.29 -6.07
CA LYS A 28 -14.88 17.02 -5.05
C LYS A 28 -14.18 16.90 -3.71
N ARG A 29 -14.02 18.04 -3.05
CA ARG A 29 -13.43 18.16 -1.72
C ARG A 29 -14.42 17.64 -0.66
N PRO A 30 -13.92 17.12 0.48
CA PRO A 30 -14.80 16.79 1.58
C PRO A 30 -15.50 18.04 2.13
N SER A 31 -16.73 17.90 2.62
CA SER A 31 -17.50 19.03 3.17
C SER A 31 -16.87 19.62 4.45
N SER A 32 -16.13 18.81 5.21
CA SER A 32 -15.33 19.23 6.36
C SER A 32 -14.37 18.12 6.77
N ALA A 33 -13.38 18.43 7.62
CA ALA A 33 -12.48 17.43 8.20
C ALA A 33 -13.20 16.32 8.99
N LYS A 34 -14.36 16.64 9.58
CA LYS A 34 -15.21 15.68 10.31
C LYS A 34 -16.01 14.75 9.39
N ALA A 35 -16.17 15.12 8.12
CA ALA A 35 -16.93 14.33 7.16
C ALA A 35 -16.05 13.31 6.42
N ILE A 36 -14.72 13.50 6.45
CA ILE A 36 -13.73 12.59 5.87
C ILE A 36 -13.92 11.17 6.43
N GLY A 37 -13.94 10.18 5.54
CA GLY A 37 -14.14 8.77 5.86
C GLY A 37 -15.60 8.37 6.03
N THR A 38 -16.57 9.29 5.92
CA THR A 38 -18.00 8.99 6.07
C THR A 38 -18.72 9.00 4.72
N SER A 39 -19.88 8.35 4.63
CA SER A 39 -20.74 8.41 3.42
C SER A 39 -21.31 9.81 3.14
N ASN A 40 -21.26 10.71 4.12
CA ASN A 40 -21.75 12.09 4.01
C ASN A 40 -20.59 13.09 3.81
N ASP A 41 -19.52 12.65 3.14
CA ASP A 41 -18.31 13.44 2.92
C ASP A 41 -18.47 14.61 1.94
N GLY A 42 -19.68 14.98 1.53
CA GLY A 42 -19.90 16.06 0.56
C GLY A 42 -19.74 15.63 -0.89
N GLY A 43 -19.75 14.33 -1.15
CA GLY A 43 -19.64 13.77 -2.49
C GLY A 43 -18.20 13.60 -2.97
N ALA A 44 -17.25 13.57 -2.03
CA ALA A 44 -15.87 13.19 -2.30
C ALA A 44 -15.75 11.67 -2.52
N ASN A 45 -16.76 10.89 -2.13
CA ASN A 45 -16.88 9.45 -2.36
C ASN A 45 -15.65 8.67 -1.89
N HIS A 46 -15.15 9.02 -0.70
CA HIS A 46 -13.96 8.45 -0.09
C HIS A 46 -12.65 8.70 -0.86
N GLN A 47 -12.65 9.62 -1.84
CA GLN A 47 -11.47 10.02 -2.59
C GLN A 47 -11.04 11.43 -2.15
N TYR A 48 -9.89 11.50 -1.49
CA TYR A 48 -9.42 12.70 -0.82
C TYR A 48 -8.03 13.10 -1.33
N ASP A 49 -7.69 14.38 -1.16
CA ASP A 49 -6.31 14.83 -1.34
C ASP A 49 -5.49 14.48 -0.08
N LEU A 50 -4.19 14.29 -0.22
CA LEU A 50 -3.30 13.92 0.89
C LEU A 50 -3.42 14.85 2.11
N HIS A 51 -3.62 16.16 1.92
CA HIS A 51 -3.81 17.08 3.06
C HIS A 51 -5.06 16.79 3.90
N ASP A 52 -6.09 16.16 3.32
CA ASP A 52 -7.33 15.83 4.01
C ASP A 52 -7.09 14.79 5.10
N PHE A 53 -6.17 13.85 4.87
CA PHE A 53 -5.78 12.89 5.91
C PHE A 53 -5.22 13.61 7.14
N PHE A 54 -4.36 14.60 6.95
CA PHE A 54 -3.79 15.37 8.05
C PHE A 54 -4.81 16.31 8.70
N ASP A 55 -5.78 16.84 7.94
CA ASP A 55 -6.93 17.56 8.49
C ASP A 55 -7.80 16.66 9.37
N ALA A 56 -8.13 15.45 8.90
CA ALA A 56 -8.87 14.45 9.64
C ALA A 56 -8.13 14.06 10.93
N LEU A 57 -6.82 13.84 10.84
CA LEU A 57 -5.97 13.51 11.99
C LEU A 57 -5.99 14.64 13.04
N ARG A 58 -5.82 15.90 12.62
CA ARG A 58 -5.90 17.09 13.49
C ARG A 58 -7.29 17.25 14.12
N ALA A 59 -8.34 16.97 13.36
CA ALA A 59 -9.73 17.03 13.81
C ALA A 59 -10.14 15.85 14.72
N ARG A 60 -9.21 14.93 15.03
CA ARG A 60 -9.46 13.68 15.76
C ARG A 60 -10.53 12.80 15.10
N ASN A 61 -10.44 12.68 13.78
CA ASN A 61 -11.32 11.89 12.93
C ASN A 61 -10.53 11.00 11.97
N MET A 62 -9.46 10.34 12.45
CA MET A 62 -8.67 9.44 11.60
C MET A 62 -9.54 8.25 11.12
N PRO A 63 -9.66 8.02 9.80
CA PRO A 63 -10.43 6.88 9.26
C PRO A 63 -9.87 5.53 9.72
N ALA A 64 -10.74 4.52 9.78
CA ALA A 64 -10.38 3.15 10.15
C ALA A 64 -9.35 2.55 9.17
N VAL A 65 -9.54 2.79 7.87
CA VAL A 65 -8.62 2.42 6.79
C VAL A 65 -8.28 3.69 6.00
N SER A 66 -6.99 3.99 5.91
CA SER A 66 -6.46 5.13 5.14
C SER A 66 -5.39 4.61 4.18
N ILE A 67 -5.54 4.87 2.88
CA ILE A 67 -4.52 4.57 1.86
C ILE A 67 -3.89 5.90 1.46
N LEU A 68 -2.61 6.08 1.78
CA LEU A 68 -1.86 7.30 1.46
C LEU A 68 -0.96 7.03 0.25
N LYS A 69 -1.08 7.86 -0.79
CA LYS A 69 -0.11 7.93 -1.89
C LYS A 69 0.57 9.29 -1.80
N ALA A 70 1.89 9.31 -1.85
CA ALA A 70 2.66 10.53 -1.88
C ALA A 70 2.36 11.32 -3.17
N ILE A 71 2.68 12.61 -3.17
CA ILE A 71 2.79 13.35 -4.44
C ILE A 71 3.90 12.73 -5.29
N ALA A 72 3.81 12.88 -6.61
CA ALA A 72 4.77 12.30 -7.55
C ALA A 72 6.23 12.53 -7.16
N ALA A 73 6.61 13.75 -6.75
CA ALA A 73 7.99 14.06 -6.37
C ALA A 73 8.52 13.23 -5.18
N GLN A 74 7.65 12.62 -4.37
CA GLN A 74 7.99 11.93 -3.12
C GLN A 74 7.55 10.46 -3.07
N ASP A 75 7.10 9.89 -4.19
CA ASP A 75 6.56 8.51 -4.22
C ASP A 75 7.62 7.41 -4.44
N GLY A 76 8.89 7.79 -4.57
CA GLY A 76 10.01 6.86 -4.74
C GLY A 76 10.25 6.42 -6.19
N HIS A 77 9.38 6.79 -7.13
CA HIS A 77 9.54 6.38 -8.53
C HIS A 77 10.75 7.05 -9.19
N ALA A 78 11.55 6.24 -9.90
CA ALA A 78 12.72 6.72 -10.60
C ALA A 78 12.37 7.76 -11.69
N GLY A 79 13.28 8.71 -11.91
CA GLY A 79 13.15 9.73 -12.96
C GLY A 79 12.52 11.04 -12.49
N TYR A 80 11.58 11.03 -11.55
CA TYR A 80 10.98 12.25 -10.98
C TYR A 80 10.92 12.31 -9.45
N SER A 81 11.12 11.17 -8.76
CA SER A 81 11.38 11.11 -7.33
C SER A 81 12.78 10.55 -7.06
N ASP A 82 13.15 10.44 -5.78
CA ASP A 82 14.36 9.78 -5.31
C ASP A 82 14.21 9.33 -3.84
N PRO A 83 15.12 8.48 -3.33
CA PRO A 83 15.03 7.97 -1.95
C PRO A 83 15.07 9.05 -0.86
N LEU A 84 15.64 10.23 -1.10
CA LEU A 84 15.67 11.31 -0.10
C LEU A 84 14.31 12.04 -0.04
N LEU A 85 13.67 12.24 -1.19
CA LEU A 85 12.33 12.82 -1.27
C LEU A 85 11.27 11.87 -0.71
N GLU A 86 11.38 10.57 -1.00
CA GLU A 86 10.54 9.53 -0.40
C GLU A 86 10.76 9.46 1.12
N GLN A 87 12.01 9.47 1.58
CA GLN A 87 12.34 9.49 3.01
C GLN A 87 11.68 10.68 3.72
N ASP A 88 11.74 11.89 3.16
CA ASP A 88 11.12 13.06 3.76
C ASP A 88 9.60 12.86 3.95
N PHE A 89 8.91 12.34 2.93
CA PHE A 89 7.48 12.02 3.03
C PHE A 89 7.18 10.92 4.06
N LEU A 90 7.89 9.80 3.99
CA LEU A 90 7.69 8.66 4.89
C LEU A 90 7.93 9.06 6.34
N VAL A 91 9.07 9.69 6.63
CA VAL A 91 9.44 10.09 7.99
C VAL A 91 8.44 11.11 8.54
N ARG A 92 8.08 12.15 7.78
CA ARG A 92 7.09 13.13 8.26
C ARG A 92 5.74 12.49 8.54
N THR A 93 5.28 11.64 7.64
CA THR A 93 3.96 10.98 7.76
C THR A 93 3.93 10.03 8.95
N VAL A 94 4.91 9.12 9.05
CA VAL A 94 5.01 8.15 10.15
C VAL A 94 5.20 8.85 11.49
N ASN A 95 6.10 9.84 11.58
CA ASN A 95 6.28 10.63 12.80
C ASN A 95 4.99 11.31 13.25
N THR A 96 4.24 11.90 12.31
CA THR A 96 2.99 12.59 12.59
C THR A 96 1.93 11.63 13.13
N ILE A 97 1.80 10.44 12.54
CA ILE A 97 0.87 9.41 13.01
C ILE A 97 1.30 8.88 14.39
N MET A 98 2.60 8.60 14.60
CA MET A 98 3.15 8.13 15.88
C MET A 98 2.91 9.13 17.02
N GLN A 99 2.95 10.43 16.74
CA GLN A 99 2.71 11.49 17.71
C GLN A 99 1.22 11.80 17.93
N SER A 100 0.34 11.23 17.10
CA SER A 100 -1.10 11.42 17.22
C SER A 100 -1.70 10.62 18.40
N PRO A 101 -2.90 10.99 18.88
CA PRO A 101 -3.63 10.21 19.88
C PRO A 101 -4.10 8.83 19.36
N PHE A 102 -4.01 8.58 18.05
CA PHE A 102 -4.44 7.31 17.43
C PHE A 102 -3.37 6.23 17.49
N TRP A 103 -2.09 6.61 17.62
CA TRP A 103 -0.93 5.70 17.48
C TRP A 103 -1.10 4.37 18.22
N ARG A 104 -1.62 4.40 19.46
CA ARG A 104 -1.82 3.22 20.31
C ARG A 104 -2.68 2.12 19.66
N ASN A 105 -3.48 2.47 18.65
CA ASN A 105 -4.41 1.59 17.94
C ASN A 105 -4.15 1.60 16.42
N THR A 106 -2.94 1.95 15.98
CA THR A 106 -2.62 2.07 14.56
C THR A 106 -1.60 1.03 14.11
N ALA A 107 -1.84 0.46 12.94
CA ALA A 107 -0.82 -0.20 12.14
C ALA A 107 -0.61 0.60 10.86
N ILE A 108 0.64 0.94 10.57
CA ILE A 108 1.06 1.53 9.29
C ILE A 108 1.69 0.41 8.48
N VAL A 109 1.21 0.20 7.26
CA VAL A 109 1.82 -0.72 6.31
C VAL A 109 2.49 0.11 5.22
N ILE A 110 3.79 -0.09 5.01
CA ILE A 110 4.52 0.47 3.87
C ILE A 110 4.67 -0.66 2.85
N MET A 111 4.13 -0.45 1.65
CA MET A 111 4.20 -1.39 0.54
C MET A 111 4.41 -0.62 -0.77
N TYR A 112 4.96 -1.30 -1.77
CA TYR A 112 5.20 -0.75 -3.11
C TYR A 112 4.19 -1.34 -4.11
N ASP A 113 3.89 -0.59 -5.18
CA ASP A 113 2.97 -0.97 -6.26
C ASP A 113 3.64 -1.84 -7.33
N ASP A 114 4.90 -1.56 -7.66
CA ASP A 114 5.71 -2.38 -8.55
C ASP A 114 7.21 -2.25 -8.24
N SER A 115 8.03 -2.96 -9.03
CA SER A 115 9.48 -3.01 -8.85
C SER A 115 10.25 -2.11 -9.80
N ASP A 116 9.56 -1.33 -10.65
CA ASP A 116 10.12 -0.52 -11.75
C ASP A 116 11.00 -1.35 -12.72
N GLY A 117 10.86 -2.69 -12.67
CA GLY A 117 11.71 -3.64 -13.41
C GLY A 117 13.12 -3.83 -12.83
N TRP A 118 13.43 -3.29 -11.66
CA TRP A 118 14.72 -3.49 -11.00
C TRP A 118 14.98 -4.97 -10.66
N TYR A 119 16.26 -5.32 -10.62
CA TYR A 119 16.69 -6.69 -10.31
C TYR A 119 16.34 -7.08 -8.87
N ASP A 120 15.59 -8.17 -8.74
CA ASP A 120 15.53 -8.99 -7.53
C ASP A 120 15.98 -10.42 -7.88
N HIS A 121 16.67 -11.05 -6.94
CA HIS A 121 17.28 -12.36 -7.16
C HIS A 121 16.29 -13.52 -6.98
N GLN A 122 15.12 -13.28 -6.39
CA GLN A 122 14.13 -14.31 -6.11
C GLN A 122 13.17 -14.46 -7.29
N MET A 123 13.13 -15.67 -7.84
CA MET A 123 12.02 -16.06 -8.71
C MET A 123 10.79 -16.28 -7.85
N SER A 124 9.81 -15.40 -7.98
CA SER A 124 8.54 -15.51 -7.27
C SER A 124 7.82 -16.82 -7.61
N PRO A 125 7.15 -17.46 -6.63
CA PRO A 125 6.35 -18.63 -6.93
C PRO A 125 5.19 -18.25 -7.85
N ILE A 126 4.95 -19.07 -8.88
CA ILE A 126 3.79 -18.89 -9.75
C ILE A 126 2.58 -19.61 -9.13
N VAL A 127 1.68 -18.82 -8.55
CA VAL A 127 0.44 -19.27 -7.90
C VAL A 127 -0.80 -19.11 -8.78
N ASN A 128 -0.72 -18.27 -9.82
CA ASN A 128 -1.78 -18.11 -10.81
C ASN A 128 -1.21 -18.10 -12.23
N SER A 129 -1.64 -19.06 -13.06
CA SER A 129 -1.30 -19.12 -14.47
C SER A 129 -2.27 -18.29 -15.30
N SER A 130 -1.79 -17.56 -16.30
CA SER A 130 -2.64 -16.91 -17.30
C SER A 130 -1.93 -16.77 -18.64
N ALA A 131 -2.69 -16.41 -19.68
CA ALA A 131 -2.17 -16.05 -20.99
C ALA A 131 -2.77 -14.75 -21.52
N VAL A 132 -1.95 -13.80 -21.93
CA VAL A 132 -2.34 -12.65 -22.75
C VAL A 132 -2.12 -13.00 -24.21
N LEU A 133 -3.21 -13.15 -24.96
CA LEU A 133 -3.17 -13.22 -26.43
C LEU A 133 -3.44 -11.80 -26.96
N ASN A 134 -2.41 -11.10 -27.45
CA ASN A 134 -2.60 -9.80 -28.09
C ASN A 134 -1.89 -9.75 -29.46
N THR A 135 -2.29 -8.81 -30.31
CA THR A 135 -1.73 -8.67 -31.67
C THR A 135 -0.29 -8.12 -31.68
N ALA A 136 0.20 -7.60 -30.54
CA ALA A 136 1.52 -7.02 -30.39
C ALA A 136 2.61 -8.06 -30.04
N SER A 137 2.20 -9.23 -29.55
CA SER A 137 3.07 -10.39 -29.34
C SER A 137 2.37 -11.63 -29.90
N PRO A 138 2.80 -12.16 -31.06
CA PRO A 138 2.25 -13.40 -31.61
C PRO A 138 2.41 -14.63 -30.68
N GLY A 139 3.21 -14.51 -29.60
CA GLY A 139 3.26 -15.44 -28.48
C GLY A 139 2.55 -14.89 -27.24
N ASN A 140 2.21 -15.75 -26.28
CA ASN A 140 1.62 -15.33 -25.00
C ASN A 140 2.39 -14.12 -24.41
N GLY A 141 1.73 -13.03 -24.02
CA GLY A 141 2.34 -11.87 -23.35
C GLY A 141 2.71 -12.14 -21.89
N ASP A 142 2.08 -13.15 -21.27
CA ASP A 142 2.42 -13.67 -19.95
C ASP A 142 3.50 -14.76 -20.09
N GLN A 143 4.73 -14.44 -20.52
CA GLN A 143 5.75 -15.49 -20.66
C GLN A 143 6.53 -15.70 -19.38
N LEU A 144 6.41 -16.91 -18.84
CA LEU A 144 7.58 -17.78 -18.78
C LEU A 144 7.15 -19.14 -19.30
N ASN A 145 7.69 -19.57 -20.43
CA ASN A 145 7.37 -20.85 -21.04
C ASN A 145 8.52 -21.87 -20.85
N ALA A 146 9.26 -21.79 -19.71
CA ALA A 146 10.11 -22.79 -19.01
C ALA A 146 10.32 -22.36 -17.51
N PRO A 147 10.84 -23.21 -16.59
CA PRO A 147 10.36 -23.37 -15.19
C PRO A 147 10.11 -22.09 -14.37
N GLY A 148 8.89 -21.98 -13.80
CA GLY A 148 8.32 -20.74 -13.23
C GLY A 148 7.23 -20.11 -14.12
N LYS A 149 6.34 -20.94 -14.70
CA LYS A 149 5.69 -20.65 -15.98
C LYS A 149 4.27 -20.06 -15.90
N CYS A 150 4.06 -18.88 -16.46
CA CYS A 150 2.76 -18.37 -16.93
C CYS A 150 2.58 -18.61 -18.44
N GLY A 151 1.33 -18.78 -18.91
CA GLY A 151 1.00 -19.70 -19.99
C GLY A 151 -0.41 -20.30 -19.89
N ASN A 152 -0.68 -21.29 -20.75
CA ASN A 152 -1.96 -22.01 -20.98
C ASN A 152 -2.47 -22.89 -19.80
N GLY A 153 -2.41 -22.39 -18.56
CA GLY A 153 -3.01 -23.04 -17.39
C GLY A 153 -4.46 -22.61 -17.14
N MET A 154 -5.00 -22.99 -15.98
CA MET A 154 -6.33 -22.58 -15.52
C MET A 154 -6.20 -21.35 -14.63
N PRO A 155 -6.43 -20.12 -15.13
CA PRO A 155 -6.41 -18.94 -14.29
C PRO A 155 -7.51 -18.98 -13.23
N LEU A 156 -7.23 -18.38 -12.09
CA LEU A 156 -8.20 -18.13 -11.03
C LEU A 156 -9.43 -17.41 -11.60
N ALA A 157 -10.60 -17.98 -11.35
CA ALA A 157 -11.89 -17.55 -11.90
C ALA A 157 -11.95 -17.41 -13.44
N GLY A 158 -11.04 -18.06 -14.18
CA GLY A 158 -11.01 -17.99 -15.64
C GLY A 158 -10.43 -16.69 -16.21
N ILE A 159 -9.88 -15.80 -15.37
CA ILE A 159 -9.47 -14.45 -15.78
C ILE A 159 -8.02 -14.43 -16.29
N GLN A 160 -7.84 -14.10 -17.55
CA GLN A 160 -6.54 -14.02 -18.21
C GLN A 160 -5.78 -12.71 -17.90
N GLY A 161 -4.47 -12.67 -18.19
CA GLY A 161 -3.61 -11.50 -17.96
C GLY A 161 -3.27 -11.20 -16.50
N ARG A 162 -3.20 -12.24 -15.66
CA ARG A 162 -3.02 -12.14 -14.21
C ARG A 162 -1.98 -13.15 -13.70
N CYS A 163 -0.89 -13.33 -14.44
CA CYS A 163 0.21 -14.16 -14.01
C CYS A 163 0.70 -13.65 -12.66
N ALA A 164 0.85 -14.55 -11.69
CA ALA A 164 1.28 -14.14 -10.37
C ALA A 164 2.09 -15.22 -9.67
N TYR A 165 3.02 -14.85 -8.78
CA TYR A 165 3.33 -13.45 -8.41
C TYR A 165 4.33 -12.76 -9.34
N GLY A 166 4.32 -11.42 -9.33
CA GLY A 166 5.34 -10.59 -9.96
C GLY A 166 6.63 -10.51 -9.12
N PRO A 167 7.56 -9.59 -9.42
CA PRO A 167 8.77 -9.38 -8.63
C PRO A 167 8.48 -9.11 -7.15
N ARG A 168 9.41 -9.53 -6.28
CA ARG A 168 9.31 -9.31 -4.83
C ARG A 168 9.49 -7.82 -4.50
N LEU A 169 8.71 -7.32 -3.54
CA LEU A 169 8.70 -5.92 -3.11
C LEU A 169 8.99 -5.78 -1.62
N PRO A 170 9.48 -4.62 -1.15
CA PRO A 170 9.52 -4.31 0.27
C PRO A 170 8.11 -4.25 0.87
N LEU A 171 7.94 -4.81 2.07
CA LEU A 171 6.72 -4.75 2.87
C LEU A 171 7.11 -4.57 4.34
N LEU A 172 6.62 -3.50 4.97
CA LEU A 172 6.89 -3.20 6.37
C LEU A 172 5.58 -2.98 7.13
N VAL A 173 5.55 -3.43 8.38
CA VAL A 173 4.49 -3.11 9.35
C VAL A 173 5.11 -2.33 10.50
N ILE A 174 4.57 -1.14 10.77
CA ILE A 174 4.99 -0.24 11.85
C ILE A 174 3.78 -0.02 12.76
N SER A 175 3.85 -0.54 13.99
CA SER A 175 2.74 -0.51 14.93
C SER A 175 3.24 -0.68 16.38
N PRO A 176 2.51 -0.20 17.41
CA PRO A 176 2.77 -0.61 18.79
C PRO A 176 2.71 -2.13 18.98
N PHE A 177 1.92 -2.81 18.15
CA PHE A 177 1.73 -4.27 18.15
C PHE A 177 2.72 -5.00 17.23
N ALA A 178 3.57 -4.31 16.48
CA ALA A 178 4.53 -4.95 15.59
C ALA A 178 5.65 -5.62 16.41
N LYS A 179 6.10 -6.80 15.97
CA LYS A 179 7.33 -7.42 16.47
C LYS A 179 8.51 -6.51 16.11
N ALA A 180 9.33 -6.16 17.09
CA ALA A 180 10.47 -5.25 16.88
C ALA A 180 11.66 -6.00 16.30
N ASN A 181 12.31 -5.39 15.29
CA ASN A 181 13.49 -5.96 14.62
C ASN A 181 13.26 -7.41 14.15
N PHE A 182 12.09 -7.64 13.57
CA PHE A 182 11.63 -8.96 13.13
C PHE A 182 11.43 -8.97 11.62
N VAL A 183 11.90 -10.05 10.98
CA VAL A 183 11.68 -10.30 9.55
C VAL A 183 10.75 -11.51 9.44
N ASP A 184 9.57 -11.27 8.90
CA ASP A 184 8.64 -12.35 8.57
C ASP A 184 9.00 -12.98 7.21
N HIS A 185 8.88 -14.29 7.12
CA HIS A 185 9.12 -15.08 5.91
C HIS A 185 7.85 -15.71 5.36
N THR A 186 6.69 -15.39 5.94
CA THR A 186 5.38 -15.76 5.39
C THR A 186 5.26 -15.22 3.96
N LEU A 187 4.89 -16.08 3.01
CA LEU A 187 4.64 -15.67 1.64
C LEU A 187 3.44 -14.71 1.63
N THR A 188 3.67 -13.48 1.18
CA THR A 188 2.67 -12.42 1.10
C THR A 188 2.71 -11.79 -0.28
N ASP A 189 1.62 -11.13 -0.64
CA ASP A 189 1.53 -10.28 -1.83
C ASP A 189 0.74 -9.01 -1.49
N GLN A 190 0.54 -8.12 -2.46
CA GLN A 190 -0.17 -6.85 -2.22
C GLN A 190 -1.59 -7.06 -1.66
N SER A 191 -2.27 -8.14 -2.06
CA SER A 191 -3.59 -8.50 -1.54
C SER A 191 -3.57 -9.04 -0.10
N SER A 192 -2.39 -9.31 0.49
CA SER A 192 -2.25 -9.59 1.93
C SER A 192 -2.68 -8.40 2.80
N VAL A 193 -2.54 -7.16 2.30
CA VAL A 193 -3.06 -5.97 2.98
C VAL A 193 -4.59 -5.93 2.92
N LEU A 194 -5.18 -6.30 1.79
CA LEU A 194 -6.63 -6.44 1.67
C LEU A 194 -7.15 -7.51 2.63
N ARG A 195 -6.55 -8.71 2.63
CA ARG A 195 -6.89 -9.79 3.57
C ARG A 195 -6.80 -9.34 5.02
N PHE A 196 -5.77 -8.58 5.40
CA PHE A 196 -5.63 -8.03 6.75
C PHE A 196 -6.80 -7.10 7.12
N ILE A 197 -7.25 -6.25 6.19
CA ILE A 197 -8.44 -5.41 6.39
C ILE A 197 -9.70 -6.29 6.53
N GLU A 198 -9.87 -7.26 5.66
CA GLU A 198 -11.03 -8.16 5.68
C GLU A 198 -11.15 -8.92 7.01
N GLU A 199 -10.04 -9.44 7.51
CA GLU A 199 -9.98 -10.18 8.77
C GLU A 199 -10.12 -9.25 9.99
N ASN A 200 -9.59 -8.02 9.95
CA ASN A 200 -9.66 -7.08 11.08
C ASN A 200 -11.04 -6.41 11.23
N TRP A 201 -11.78 -6.22 10.14
CA TRP A 201 -13.12 -5.61 10.14
C TRP A 201 -14.26 -6.58 9.81
N ASP A 202 -13.98 -7.87 9.66
CA ASP A 202 -14.96 -8.93 9.35
C ASP A 202 -15.83 -8.59 8.12
N THR A 203 -15.19 -8.13 7.05
CA THR A 203 -15.91 -7.72 5.82
C THR A 203 -16.14 -8.86 4.84
N GLY A 204 -15.51 -10.01 5.08
CA GLY A 204 -15.42 -11.11 4.12
C GLY A 204 -14.52 -10.80 2.93
N GLN A 205 -14.19 -11.83 2.16
CA GLN A 205 -13.38 -11.71 0.94
C GLN A 205 -14.18 -11.09 -0.20
N ILE A 206 -13.53 -10.31 -1.07
CA ILE A 206 -14.16 -9.80 -2.30
C ILE A 206 -14.55 -10.96 -3.23
N GLY A 207 -13.71 -12.00 -3.33
CA GLY A 207 -13.99 -13.17 -4.15
C GLY A 207 -13.95 -12.87 -5.65
N GLY A 208 -14.66 -13.66 -6.46
CA GLY A 208 -14.77 -13.43 -7.91
C GLY A 208 -13.44 -13.50 -8.68
N GLY A 209 -12.43 -14.14 -8.10
CA GLY A 209 -11.08 -14.19 -8.64
C GLY A 209 -10.12 -13.14 -8.08
N SER A 210 -10.53 -12.35 -7.08
CA SER A 210 -9.59 -11.56 -6.27
C SER A 210 -8.53 -12.47 -5.63
N PHE A 211 -7.31 -11.94 -5.47
CA PHE A 211 -6.19 -12.69 -4.87
C PHE A 211 -6.21 -12.70 -3.34
N ASP A 212 -7.13 -11.97 -2.70
CA ASP A 212 -7.45 -12.14 -1.27
C ASP A 212 -7.66 -13.61 -0.86
N GLN A 213 -8.22 -14.43 -1.77
CA GLN A 213 -8.41 -15.87 -1.62
C GLN A 213 -7.11 -16.68 -1.55
N LEU A 214 -6.01 -16.14 -2.09
CA LEU A 214 -4.68 -16.77 -2.12
C LEU A 214 -3.69 -16.11 -1.15
N ALA A 215 -3.97 -14.86 -0.75
CA ALA A 215 -3.06 -14.00 -0.01
C ALA A 215 -2.64 -14.61 1.33
N GLY A 216 -1.34 -14.56 1.65
CA GLY A 216 -0.86 -14.91 2.98
C GLY A 216 -1.27 -13.88 4.04
N PRO A 217 -1.38 -14.28 5.33
CA PRO A 217 -1.74 -13.37 6.40
C PRO A 217 -0.56 -12.48 6.83
N LEU A 218 -0.85 -11.27 7.35
CA LEU A 218 0.15 -10.39 7.97
C LEU A 218 0.32 -10.60 9.48
N TRP A 219 -0.48 -11.48 10.10
CA TRP A 219 -0.56 -11.64 11.55
C TRP A 219 0.77 -12.03 12.21
N ASN A 220 1.67 -12.72 11.49
CA ASN A 220 2.96 -13.11 12.06
C ASN A 220 3.92 -11.91 12.26
N MET A 221 3.63 -10.74 11.67
CA MET A 221 4.35 -9.49 11.94
C MET A 221 3.92 -8.81 13.25
N PHE A 222 2.83 -9.28 13.86
CA PHE A 222 2.27 -8.72 15.09
C PHE A 222 2.49 -9.64 16.30
N ASP A 223 2.55 -9.03 17.48
CA ASP A 223 2.52 -9.68 18.78
C ASP A 223 1.60 -8.86 19.71
N PHE A 224 0.39 -9.37 19.90
CA PHE A 224 -0.67 -8.74 20.69
C PHE A 224 -0.57 -9.07 22.20
N ASP A 225 0.33 -9.99 22.58
CA ASP A 225 0.56 -10.36 23.98
C ASP A 225 1.60 -9.47 24.67
N ILE A 226 2.26 -8.56 23.94
CA ILE A 226 3.21 -7.58 24.49
C ILE A 226 2.52 -6.70 25.53
N LYS A 227 2.71 -7.02 26.82
CA LYS A 227 2.06 -6.35 27.96
C LYS A 227 2.56 -4.95 28.32
N SER A 228 3.50 -4.37 27.58
CA SER A 228 3.90 -2.99 27.80
C SER A 228 4.64 -2.41 26.60
N SER A 229 3.96 -1.60 25.79
CA SER A 229 4.56 -0.36 25.29
C SER A 229 3.50 0.50 24.59
N ASP A 230 2.69 1.23 25.35
CA ASP A 230 1.77 2.23 24.77
C ASP A 230 2.49 3.34 23.97
N GLN A 231 3.83 3.30 23.86
CA GLN A 231 4.68 4.36 23.33
C GLN A 231 5.93 3.89 22.57
N ARG A 232 6.05 2.62 22.12
CA ARG A 232 7.16 2.28 21.20
C ARG A 232 7.02 3.15 19.95
N ARG A 233 7.92 4.11 19.81
CA ARG A 233 7.95 5.10 18.72
C ARG A 233 9.40 5.20 18.27
N LEU A 234 9.58 5.23 16.96
CA LEU A 234 10.86 5.55 16.35
C LEU A 234 10.67 6.86 15.61
N ILE A 235 11.01 7.97 16.26
CA ILE A 235 10.92 9.29 15.66
C ILE A 235 12.23 9.57 14.94
N LEU A 236 12.16 9.79 13.63
CA LEU A 236 13.32 10.02 12.77
C LEU A 236 13.42 11.49 12.32
N ASP A 237 14.61 11.93 11.97
CA ASP A 237 14.83 13.20 11.27
C ASP A 237 14.48 13.02 9.78
N PRO A 238 13.55 13.80 9.19
CA PRO A 238 13.18 13.65 7.78
C PRO A 238 14.34 13.84 6.80
N ALA A 239 15.32 14.67 7.13
CA ALA A 239 16.44 14.98 6.25
C ALA A 239 17.50 13.86 6.24
N SER A 240 17.70 13.18 7.38
CA SER A 240 18.78 12.19 7.52
C SER A 240 18.33 10.75 7.70
N GLY A 241 17.04 10.52 8.01
CA GLY A 241 16.51 9.19 8.37
C GLY A 241 17.06 8.66 9.70
N GLN A 242 17.87 9.44 10.41
CA GLN A 242 18.47 9.03 11.69
C GLN A 242 17.46 9.20 12.82
N PRO A 243 17.52 8.35 13.87
CA PRO A 243 16.76 8.57 15.08
C PRO A 243 17.01 9.97 15.64
N LEU A 244 15.94 10.73 15.88
CA LEU A 244 16.07 11.91 16.71
C LEU A 244 16.43 11.41 18.12
N ASN A 245 17.53 11.93 18.66
CA ASN A 245 17.99 11.66 20.02
C ASN A 245 16.91 12.07 21.02
N THR A 246 15.95 11.17 21.24
CA THR A 246 14.88 11.30 22.21
C THR A 246 15.30 10.52 23.45
N TYR A 247 16.42 10.94 24.04
CA TYR A 247 16.63 10.75 25.46
C TYR A 247 15.74 11.77 26.17
N ARG A 248 14.54 11.33 26.56
CA ARG A 248 13.84 11.70 27.80
C ARG A 248 12.57 10.89 27.96
#